data_AF-A0A0U1RHX2-F1
#
_entry.id   AF-A0A0U1RHX2-F1
#
_cell.length_a   1.000
_cell.length_b   1.000
_cell.length_c   1.000
_cell.angle_alpha   90.00
_cell.angle_beta   90.00
_cell.angle_gamma   90.00
#
_symmetry.space_group_name_H-M   'P 1'
#
loop_
_entity.id
_entity.type
_entity.pdbx_description
1 polymer ?
#
loop_
_entity_poly.entity_id
_entity_poly.type
_entity_poly.pdbx_seq_one_letter_code
_entity_poly.pdbx_strand_id
1 'polypeptide(L)'
;MFITEAQLALYKYQPSSKYFGKTMSSTFASELLEYSKVNKFIIHEAIQWFLNIRISNNIWKIYFSDESVAYIKILELQDDSSRGIEIKTFDFNINAGDVFG
;
A
#
# COMPACT_ATOMS: atom_id res chain seq x y z
N MET A 1 3.82 -4.28 14.57
CA MET A 1 2.46 -3.76 14.35
C MET A 1 2.51 -2.95 13.07
N PHE A 2 1.66 -3.25 12.09
CA PHE A 2 1.55 -2.47 10.86
C PHE A 2 0.71 -1.22 11.12
N ILE A 3 1.03 -0.12 10.44
CA ILE A 3 0.39 1.16 10.65
C ILE A 3 -1.10 1.10 10.28
N THR A 4 -1.97 1.67 11.10
CA THR A 4 -3.41 1.78 10.81
C THR A 4 -3.72 3.02 9.98
N GLU A 5 -4.88 3.06 9.32
CA GLU A 5 -5.33 4.24 8.57
C GLU A 5 -5.40 5.50 9.45
N ALA A 6 -5.83 5.36 10.71
CA ALA A 6 -5.86 6.47 11.66
C ALA A 6 -4.44 7.01 11.99
N GLN A 7 -3.45 6.12 12.08
CA GLN A 7 -2.05 6.52 12.28
C GLN A 7 -1.49 7.21 11.02
N LEU A 8 -1.84 6.73 9.83
CA LEU A 8 -1.51 7.37 8.56
C LEU A 8 -2.05 8.80 8.47
N ALA A 9 -3.32 9.00 8.84
CA ALA A 9 -3.92 10.32 8.87
C ALA A 9 -3.19 11.26 9.84
N LEU A 10 -2.81 10.78 11.03
CA LEU A 10 -2.06 11.57 12.02
C LEU A 10 -0.68 12.01 11.50
N TYR A 11 0.08 11.11 10.85
CA TYR A 11 1.43 11.45 10.35
C TYR A 11 1.42 12.44 9.18
N LYS A 12 0.35 12.50 8.39
CA LYS A 12 0.23 13.44 7.26
C LYS A 12 0.17 14.89 7.72
N TYR A 13 -0.46 15.16 8.86
CA TYR A 13 -0.68 16.51 9.38
C TYR A 13 0.38 16.99 10.38
N GLN A 14 1.35 16.15 10.74
CA GLN A 14 2.45 16.52 11.62
C GLN A 14 3.62 17.14 10.83
N PRO A 15 3.96 18.43 11.03
CA PRO A 15 5.03 19.10 10.27
C PRO A 15 6.42 18.47 10.46
N SER A 16 6.66 17.80 11.59
CA SER A 16 7.91 17.10 11.89
C SER A 16 8.01 15.69 11.28
N SER A 17 6.93 15.21 10.65
CA SER A 17 6.87 13.87 10.07
C SER A 17 7.54 13.81 8.70
N LYS A 18 8.22 12.70 8.38
CA LYS A 18 8.73 12.38 7.02
C LYS A 18 7.61 12.27 5.96
N TYR A 19 6.36 12.34 6.40
CA TYR A 19 5.15 12.20 5.60
C TYR A 19 4.32 13.48 5.49
N PHE A 20 4.81 14.59 6.04
CA PHE A 20 4.14 15.89 5.92
C PHE A 20 3.93 16.27 4.44
N GLY A 21 2.70 16.59 4.07
CA GLY A 21 2.33 16.98 2.70
C GLY A 21 2.30 15.85 1.66
N LYS A 22 2.51 14.58 2.05
CA LYS A 22 2.38 13.43 1.14
C LYS A 22 0.95 12.87 1.12
N THR A 23 0.58 12.21 0.03
CA THR A 23 -0.69 11.46 -0.05
C THR A 23 -0.66 10.23 0.85
N MET A 24 -1.83 9.83 1.35
CA MET A 24 -1.94 8.64 2.20
C MET A 24 -1.46 7.38 1.48
N SER A 25 -1.71 7.28 0.16
CA SER A 25 -1.18 6.19 -0.67
C SER A 25 0.35 6.14 -0.67
N SER A 26 1.03 7.29 -0.75
CA SER A 26 2.50 7.40 -0.77
C SER A 26 3.09 6.98 0.58
N THR A 27 2.50 7.46 1.68
CA THR A 27 2.91 7.07 3.03
C THR A 27 2.69 5.59 3.28
N PHE A 28 1.51 5.07 2.92
CA PHE A 28 1.18 3.65 3.04
C PHE A 28 2.16 2.78 2.26
N ALA A 29 2.49 3.14 1.02
CA ALA A 29 3.43 2.39 0.20
C ALA A 29 4.82 2.33 0.83
N SER A 30 5.29 3.46 1.37
CA SER A 30 6.59 3.56 2.06
C SER A 30 6.63 2.65 3.30
N GLU A 31 5.59 2.70 4.13
CA GLU A 31 5.47 1.87 5.33
C GLU A 31 5.34 0.38 4.99
N LEU A 32 4.58 0.02 3.94
CA LEU A 32 4.43 -1.37 3.50
C LEU A 32 5.76 -1.95 2.99
N LEU A 33 6.55 -1.17 2.25
CA LEU A 33 7.88 -1.55 1.77
C LEU A 33 8.90 -1.68 2.91
N GLU A 34 8.87 -0.78 3.90
CA GLU A 34 9.72 -0.89 5.09
C GLU A 34 9.33 -2.14 5.90
N TYR A 35 8.04 -2.37 6.09
CA TYR A 35 7.52 -3.51 6.83
C TYR A 35 7.85 -4.86 6.15
N SER A 36 7.87 -4.91 4.81
CA SER A 36 8.14 -6.14 4.03
C SER A 36 9.59 -6.57 4.01
N LYS A 37 10.51 -5.65 4.30
CA LYS A 37 11.94 -5.96 4.43
C LYS A 37 12.24 -6.66 5.76
N VAL A 38 11.49 -6.32 6.80
CA VAL A 38 11.74 -6.81 8.17
C VAL A 38 10.95 -8.07 8.48
N ASN A 39 9.75 -8.20 7.92
CA ASN A 39 8.85 -9.31 8.21
C ASN A 39 8.54 -10.08 6.93
N LYS A 40 8.70 -11.42 6.96
CA LYS A 40 8.03 -12.30 5.99
C LYS A 40 6.55 -12.37 6.35
N PHE A 41 5.81 -11.28 6.14
CA PHE A 41 4.40 -11.19 6.52
C PHE A 41 3.50 -11.47 5.31
N ILE A 42 2.29 -11.90 5.60
CA ILE A 42 1.27 -12.14 4.59
C ILE A 42 0.68 -10.78 4.22
N ILE A 43 1.08 -10.22 3.08
CA ILE A 43 0.61 -8.92 2.58
C ILE A 43 -0.93 -8.81 2.59
N HIS A 44 -1.63 -9.92 2.33
CA HIS A 44 -3.08 -9.97 2.41
C HIS A 44 -3.64 -9.59 3.78
N GLU A 45 -2.98 -9.97 4.87
CA GLU A 45 -3.44 -9.62 6.22
C GLU A 45 -3.25 -8.13 6.51
N ALA A 46 -2.17 -7.51 5.99
CA ALA A 46 -1.92 -6.09 6.19
C ALA A 46 -2.91 -5.21 5.41
N ILE A 47 -3.23 -5.58 4.17
CA ILE A 47 -4.14 -4.81 3.31
C ILE A 47 -5.61 -4.94 3.73
N GLN A 48 -5.97 -6.02 4.43
CA GLN A 48 -7.33 -6.24 4.92
C GLN A 48 -7.81 -5.18 5.92
N TRP A 49 -6.88 -4.48 6.58
CA TRP A 49 -7.20 -3.39 7.50
C TRP A 49 -7.60 -2.08 6.80
N PHE A 50 -7.53 -2.04 5.47
CA PHE A 50 -7.85 -0.87 4.66
C PHE A 50 -9.04 -1.15 3.75
N LEU A 51 -9.76 -0.09 3.36
CA LEU A 51 -10.76 -0.21 2.30
C LEU A 51 -10.06 -0.65 1.01
N ASN A 52 -10.34 -1.87 0.56
CA ASN A 52 -9.66 -2.47 -0.59
C ASN A 52 -10.62 -3.21 -1.52
N ILE A 53 -10.20 -3.37 -2.77
CA ILE A 53 -10.83 -4.24 -3.75
C ILE A 53 -9.77 -5.09 -4.43
N ARG A 54 -10.09 -6.37 -4.67
CA ARG A 54 -9.26 -7.26 -5.47
C ARG A 54 -9.55 -7.01 -6.95
N ILE A 55 -8.53 -6.60 -7.70
CA ILE A 55 -8.63 -6.34 -9.15
C ILE A 55 -8.36 -7.63 -9.94
N SER A 56 -7.38 -8.41 -9.51
CA SER A 56 -7.03 -9.71 -10.11
C SER A 56 -6.48 -10.67 -9.06
N ASN A 57 -6.04 -11.86 -9.46
CA ASN A 57 -5.55 -12.86 -8.52
C ASN A 57 -4.43 -12.35 -7.60
N ASN A 58 -3.59 -11.45 -8.11
CA ASN A 58 -2.43 -10.94 -7.40
C ASN A 58 -2.38 -9.41 -7.31
N ILE A 59 -3.45 -8.70 -7.70
CA ILE A 59 -3.50 -7.23 -7.66
C ILE A 59 -4.65 -6.78 -6.75
N TRP A 60 -4.31 -5.92 -5.80
CA TRP A 60 -5.25 -5.20 -4.94
C TRP A 60 -5.16 -3.71 -5.19
N LYS A 61 -6.29 -3.05 -4.99
CA LYS A 61 -6.40 -1.60 -4.94
C LYS A 61 -6.88 -1.19 -3.57
N ILE A 62 -6.17 -0.26 -2.96
CA ILE A 62 -6.44 0.33 -1.65
C ILE A 62 -6.94 1.75 -1.86
N TYR A 63 -8.03 2.09 -1.17
CA TYR A 63 -8.61 3.43 -1.16
C TYR A 63 -8.25 4.12 0.14
N PHE A 64 -7.96 5.42 0.06
CA PHE A 64 -7.69 6.26 1.22
C PHE A 64 -8.69 7.42 1.29
N SER A 65 -8.88 7.96 2.49
CA SER A 65 -9.80 9.08 2.74
C SER A 65 -9.41 10.40 2.06
N ASP A 66 -8.17 10.55 1.60
CA ASP A 66 -7.72 11.72 0.82
C ASP A 66 -7.83 11.54 -0.70
N GLU A 67 -8.70 10.62 -1.14
CA GLU A 67 -8.97 10.26 -2.54
C GLU A 67 -7.81 9.58 -3.29
N SER A 68 -6.63 9.52 -2.68
CA SER A 68 -5.50 8.79 -3.21
C SER A 68 -5.76 7.28 -3.20
N VAL A 69 -5.08 6.56 -4.09
CA VAL A 69 -5.19 5.10 -4.21
C VAL A 69 -3.81 4.46 -4.32
N ALA A 70 -3.68 3.27 -3.74
CA ALA A 70 -2.50 2.44 -3.92
C ALA A 70 -2.89 1.13 -4.61
N TYR A 71 -2.14 0.76 -5.63
CA TYR A 71 -2.23 -0.53 -6.28
C TYR A 71 -1.07 -1.40 -5.83
N ILE A 72 -1.36 -2.60 -5.37
CA ILE A 72 -0.38 -3.55 -4.83
C ILE A 72 -0.45 -4.80 -5.67
N LYS A 73 0.66 -5.15 -6.33
CA LYS A 73 0.83 -6.42 -7.04
C LYS A 73 1.74 -7.32 -6.21
N ILE A 74 1.22 -8.46 -5.80
CA ILE A 74 1.98 -9.50 -5.12
C ILE A 74 2.62 -10.38 -6.19
N LEU A 75 3.94 -10.54 -6.11
CA LEU A 75 4.72 -11.39 -7.00
C LEU A 75 4.98 -12.72 -6.28
N GLU A 76 4.50 -13.82 -6.86
CA GLU A 76 4.96 -15.15 -6.48
C GLU A 76 6.39 -15.31 -7.04
N LEU A 77 7.39 -15.28 -6.16
CA LEU A 77 8.76 -15.58 -6.57
C LEU A 77 8.93 -17.10 -6.59
N GLN A 78 9.64 -17.60 -7.60
CA GLN A 78 9.87 -19.04 -7.81
C GLN A 78 10.69 -19.70 -6.68
N ASP A 79 11.38 -18.92 -5.86
CA ASP A 79 12.11 -19.42 -4.69
C ASP A 79 11.28 -19.22 -3.40
N ASP A 80 11.01 -20.36 -2.78
CA ASP A 80 9.92 -20.75 -1.87
C ASP A 80 9.78 -19.99 -0.53
N SER A 81 10.29 -18.76 -0.41
CA SER A 81 10.18 -18.02 0.86
C SER A 81 10.18 -16.49 0.76
N SER A 82 10.03 -15.95 -0.44
CA SER A 82 10.01 -14.50 -0.69
C SER A 82 8.78 -14.16 -1.53
N ARG A 83 7.83 -13.39 -1.01
CA ARG A 83 6.79 -12.77 -1.86
C ARG A 83 7.27 -11.36 -2.19
N GLY A 84 7.46 -11.06 -3.47
CA GLY A 84 7.77 -9.71 -3.91
C GLY A 84 6.51 -8.84 -3.86
N ILE A 85 6.67 -7.53 -3.66
CA ILE A 85 5.58 -6.56 -3.84
C ILE A 85 6.01 -5.47 -4.79
N GLU A 86 5.11 -5.12 -5.70
CA GLU A 86 5.18 -3.92 -6.51
C GLU A 86 4.03 -3.01 -6.08
N ILE A 87 4.32 -1.76 -5.75
CA ILE A 87 3.30 -0.78 -5.31
C ILE A 87 3.34 0.41 -6.25
N LYS A 88 2.18 0.81 -6.77
CA LYS A 88 1.99 2.04 -7.52
C LYS A 88 0.95 2.91 -6.82
N THR A 89 1.26 4.19 -6.64
CA THR A 89 0.42 5.15 -5.92
C THR A 89 -0.07 6.24 -6.85
N PHE A 90 -1.31 6.68 -6.68
CA PHE A 90 -1.91 7.74 -7.48
C PHE A 90 -2.67 8.69 -6.56
N ASP A 91 -2.55 10.00 -6.83
CA ASP A 91 -3.19 11.03 -6.01
C ASP A 91 -4.71 11.08 -6.19
N PHE A 92 -5.24 10.40 -7.21
CA PHE A 92 -6.66 10.25 -7.47
C PHE A 92 -6.96 8.86 -8.05
N ASN A 93 -8.23 8.48 -8.00
CA ASN A 93 -8.72 7.20 -8.49
C ASN A 93 -8.62 7.08 -10.02
N ILE A 94 -7.66 6.28 -10.50
CA ILE A 94 -7.50 5.94 -11.93
C ILE A 94 -8.08 4.57 -12.29
N ASN A 95 -8.40 4.35 -13.56
CA ASN A 95 -8.82 3.05 -14.08
C ASN A 95 -7.70 2.01 -13.96
N ALA A 96 -8.06 0.82 -13.45
CA ALA A 96 -7.10 -0.20 -13.07
C ALA A 96 -6.42 -0.91 -14.26
N GLY A 97 -7.00 -0.84 -15.46
CA GLY A 97 -6.58 -1.58 -16.65
C GLY A 97 -5.14 -1.29 -17.10
N ASP A 98 -4.63 -0.10 -16.80
CA ASP A 98 -3.34 0.39 -17.30
C ASP A 98 -2.24 0.45 -16.23
N VAL A 99 -2.52 -0.01 -15.00
CA VAL A 99 -1.62 0.24 -13.86
C VAL A 99 -0.38 -0.66 -13.88
N PHE A 100 -0.52 -1.93 -14.24
CA PHE A 100 0.57 -2.92 -14.23
C PHE A 100 0.79 -3.59 -15.59
N GLY A 101 0.47 -2.86 -16.67
CA GLY A 101 0.77 -3.28 -18.05
C GLY A 101 2.26 -3.51 -18.28
#